data_AF-A0A8E0VKM6-F1
#
_entry.id   AF-A0A8E0VKM6-F1
#
_cell.length_a   1.000
_cell.length_b   1.000
_cell.length_c   1.000
_cell.angle_alpha   90.00
_cell.angle_beta   90.00
_cell.angle_gamma   90.00
#
_symmetry.space_group_name_H-M   'P 1'
#
loop_
_entity.id
_entity.type
_entity.pdbx_description
1 polymer ?
#
loop_
_entity_poly.entity_id
_entity_poly.type
_entity_poly.pdbx_seq_one_letter_code
_entity_poly.pdbx_strand_id
1 'polypeptide(L)'
;ILPTSCLALGYWQVGRRRWKLDLLDRIDENVHKAPVPLPSGARASLDLPEYAAITVRGQFDHSREAVIGPRSLIEDMLPVGMSQSGNKVMGPVLTQKQHRAHTQPSNPAGYFVVTPFQLADRPGESILVNRGWVHLDLRDPATRTPGQVKGIVEISGYVRYPEAPPPYGSFPKLLECSDKEKQLPQLQYYGRQVNDMARDMDTLPLFIDATYDSSTTGGPIGGQTRVNLRNEHMSYIITW
;
A
#
# COMPACT_ATOMS: atom_id res chain seq x y z
N ILE A 1 1.62 -11.13 47.19
CA ILE A 1 0.85 -11.22 45.93
C ILE A 1 1.07 -9.98 45.06
N LEU A 2 0.88 -8.75 45.57
CA LEU A 2 1.19 -7.52 44.81
C LEU A 2 2.64 -7.35 44.30
N PRO A 3 3.72 -7.58 45.10
CA PRO A 3 5.08 -7.31 44.61
C PRO A 3 5.53 -8.28 43.51
N THR A 4 5.08 -9.54 43.56
CA THR A 4 5.38 -10.56 42.56
C THR A 4 4.71 -10.27 41.21
N SER A 5 3.46 -9.77 41.22
CA SER A 5 2.78 -9.36 39.99
C SER A 5 3.44 -8.13 39.35
N CYS A 6 3.87 -7.15 40.15
CA CYS A 6 4.56 -5.96 39.63
C CYS A 6 5.91 -6.30 39.00
N LEU A 7 6.71 -7.18 39.61
CA LEU A 7 7.98 -7.62 39.03
C LEU A 7 7.80 -8.42 37.73
N ALA A 8 6.80 -9.31 37.70
CA ALA A 8 6.47 -10.08 36.49
C ALA A 8 6.03 -9.16 35.33
N LEU A 9 5.19 -8.16 35.63
CA LEU A 9 4.77 -7.15 34.65
C LEU A 9 5.95 -6.29 34.19
N GLY A 10 6.81 -5.84 35.11
CA GLY A 10 8.02 -5.06 34.77
C GLY A 10 8.97 -5.84 33.86
N TYR A 11 9.22 -7.12 34.15
CA TYR A 11 10.01 -7.99 33.29
C TYR A 11 9.39 -8.15 31.90
N TRP A 12 8.08 -8.38 31.83
CA TRP A 12 7.36 -8.49 30.56
C TRP A 12 7.42 -7.19 29.75
N GLN A 13 7.26 -6.02 30.38
CA GLN A 13 7.35 -4.72 29.72
C GLN A 13 8.75 -4.48 29.12
N VAL A 14 9.82 -4.82 29.85
CA VAL A 14 11.20 -4.72 29.33
C VAL A 14 11.40 -5.67 28.15
N GLY A 15 10.93 -6.91 28.24
CA GLY A 15 10.99 -7.89 27.15
C GLY A 15 10.21 -7.42 25.92
N ARG A 16 8.99 -6.93 26.10
CA ARG A 16 8.15 -6.37 25.03
C ARG A 16 8.79 -5.15 24.37
N ARG A 17 9.46 -4.28 25.14
CA ARG A 17 10.21 -3.14 24.62
C ARG A 17 11.39 -3.60 23.76
N ARG A 18 12.20 -4.55 24.24
CA ARG A 18 13.34 -5.09 23.47
C ARG A 18 12.89 -5.71 22.15
N TRP A 19 11.86 -6.57 22.19
CA TRP A 19 11.25 -7.13 20.98
C TRP A 19 10.79 -6.05 19.99
N LYS A 20 10.19 -4.95 20.50
CA LYS A 20 9.76 -3.84 19.66
C LYS A 20 10.96 -3.15 19.01
N LEU A 21 12.02 -2.85 19.77
CA LEU A 21 13.25 -2.25 19.25
C LEU A 21 13.89 -3.13 18.17
N ASP A 22 14.06 -4.43 18.45
CA ASP A 22 14.62 -5.37 17.47
C ASP A 22 13.77 -5.48 16.20
N LEU A 23 12.45 -5.26 16.29
CA LEU A 23 11.56 -5.18 15.13
C LEU A 23 11.76 -3.87 14.36
N LEU A 24 11.93 -2.74 15.06
CA LEU A 24 12.18 -1.45 14.41
C LEU A 24 13.50 -1.49 13.64
N ASP A 25 14.57 -1.96 14.29
CA ASP A 25 15.91 -2.01 13.71
C ASP A 25 15.93 -2.88 12.44
N ARG A 26 15.26 -4.04 12.46
CA ARG A 26 15.15 -4.92 11.27
C ARG A 26 14.41 -4.26 10.11
N ILE A 27 13.33 -3.53 10.39
CA ILE A 27 12.57 -2.83 9.35
C ILE A 27 13.42 -1.68 8.79
N ASP A 28 14.08 -0.91 9.66
CA ASP A 28 14.97 0.18 9.27
C ASP A 28 16.12 -0.32 8.37
N GLU A 29 16.77 -1.42 8.77
CA GLU A 29 17.80 -2.07 7.96
C GLU A 29 17.26 -2.53 6.60
N ASN A 30 16.07 -3.12 6.54
CA ASN A 30 15.53 -3.64 5.28
C ASN A 30 15.14 -2.53 4.30
N VAL A 31 14.64 -1.41 4.81
CA VAL A 31 14.20 -0.27 4.01
C VAL A 31 15.38 0.46 3.39
N HIS A 32 16.52 0.52 4.10
CA HIS A 32 17.74 1.17 3.62
C HIS A 32 18.66 0.27 2.79
N LYS A 33 18.38 -1.04 2.69
CA LYS A 33 19.12 -1.93 1.81
C LYS A 33 18.86 -1.58 0.35
N ALA A 34 19.91 -1.71 -0.47
CA ALA A 34 19.80 -1.50 -1.90
C ALA A 34 18.74 -2.46 -2.51
N PRO A 35 17.91 -2.01 -3.45
CA PRO A 35 16.92 -2.86 -4.10
C PRO A 35 17.58 -4.08 -4.75
N VAL A 36 17.06 -5.27 -4.44
CA VAL A 36 17.55 -6.54 -5.00
C VAL A 36 16.53 -7.06 -6.02
N PRO A 37 16.95 -7.64 -7.17
CA PRO A 37 16.01 -8.28 -8.08
C PRO A 37 15.23 -9.39 -7.38
N LEU A 38 13.95 -9.56 -7.73
CA LEU A 38 13.11 -10.57 -7.11
C LEU A 38 13.71 -11.99 -7.26
N PRO A 39 14.00 -12.70 -6.16
CA PRO A 39 14.60 -14.03 -6.23
C PRO A 39 13.71 -15.04 -6.95
N SER A 40 14.30 -15.85 -7.84
CA SER A 40 13.59 -16.87 -8.66
C SER A 40 12.80 -17.90 -7.84
N GLY A 41 13.23 -18.18 -6.60
CA GLY A 41 12.57 -19.12 -5.70
C GLY A 41 11.43 -18.52 -4.85
N ALA A 42 11.27 -17.20 -4.79
CA ALA A 42 10.23 -16.57 -3.99
C ALA A 42 8.86 -16.78 -4.65
N ARG A 43 7.91 -17.37 -3.91
CA ARG A 43 6.54 -17.65 -4.37
C ARG A 43 5.48 -16.95 -3.52
N ALA A 44 5.83 -16.50 -2.32
CA ALA A 44 4.96 -15.74 -1.43
C ALA A 44 5.68 -14.55 -0.80
N SER A 45 4.93 -13.52 -0.37
CA SER A 45 5.49 -12.40 0.39
C SER A 45 6.26 -12.85 1.63
N LEU A 46 5.83 -13.95 2.25
CA LEU A 46 6.41 -14.49 3.48
C LEU A 46 7.77 -15.19 3.27
N ASP A 47 8.14 -15.48 2.03
CA ASP A 47 9.46 -16.06 1.70
C ASP A 47 10.58 -15.01 1.75
N LEU A 48 10.21 -13.73 1.82
CA LEU A 48 11.11 -12.57 1.78
C LEU A 48 10.95 -11.75 3.07
N PRO A 49 12.00 -11.04 3.52
CA PRO A 49 11.86 -10.14 4.66
C PRO A 49 10.84 -9.03 4.38
N GLU A 50 9.95 -8.74 5.34
CA GLU A 50 9.04 -7.59 5.21
C GLU A 50 9.85 -6.30 5.06
N TYR A 51 9.38 -5.41 4.19
CA TYR A 51 10.03 -4.17 3.78
C TYR A 51 11.37 -4.34 3.05
N ALA A 52 11.69 -5.53 2.55
CA ALA A 52 12.81 -5.68 1.62
C ALA A 52 12.53 -4.88 0.34
N ALA A 53 13.46 -4.00 -0.04
CA ALA A 53 13.43 -3.30 -1.31
C ALA A 53 13.72 -4.29 -2.45
N ILE A 54 12.79 -4.40 -3.39
CA ILE A 54 12.90 -5.31 -4.53
C ILE A 54 12.59 -4.61 -5.85
N THR A 55 13.28 -5.06 -6.90
CA THR A 55 13.06 -4.63 -8.27
C THR A 55 12.50 -5.78 -9.10
N VAL A 56 11.45 -5.51 -9.88
CA VAL A 56 10.79 -6.48 -10.75
C VAL A 56 10.63 -5.90 -12.16
N ARG A 57 10.77 -6.76 -13.17
CA ARG A 57 10.57 -6.40 -14.58
C ARG A 57 9.45 -7.25 -15.16
N GLY A 58 8.56 -6.63 -15.92
CA GLY A 58 7.34 -7.30 -16.33
C GLY A 58 6.30 -6.36 -16.93
N GLN A 59 5.10 -6.88 -17.13
CA GLN A 59 3.99 -6.14 -17.73
C GLN A 59 2.77 -6.17 -16.82
N PHE A 60 2.10 -5.02 -16.69
CA PHE A 60 0.83 -4.94 -15.98
C PHE A 60 -0.32 -5.51 -16.80
N ASP A 61 -1.16 -6.29 -16.15
CA ASP A 61 -2.47 -6.70 -16.65
C ASP A 61 -3.57 -5.84 -16.02
N HIS A 62 -3.88 -4.73 -16.69
CA HIS A 62 -4.88 -3.77 -16.20
C HIS A 62 -6.31 -4.32 -16.27
N SER A 63 -6.58 -5.42 -16.98
CA SER A 63 -7.94 -5.96 -17.14
C SER A 63 -8.49 -6.64 -15.88
N ARG A 64 -7.58 -7.05 -14.97
CA ARG A 64 -7.86 -7.81 -13.73
C ARG A 64 -7.47 -7.05 -12.46
N GLU A 65 -7.33 -5.73 -12.54
CA GLU A 65 -6.98 -4.94 -11.36
C GLU A 65 -8.07 -4.98 -10.28
N ALA A 66 -7.62 -4.83 -9.03
CA ALA A 66 -8.43 -4.74 -7.83
C ALA A 66 -8.08 -3.46 -7.06
N VAL A 67 -8.91 -3.11 -6.08
CA VAL A 67 -8.67 -1.94 -5.22
C VAL A 67 -8.71 -2.31 -3.74
N ILE A 68 -7.90 -1.64 -2.94
CA ILE A 68 -7.95 -1.71 -1.49
C ILE A 68 -8.42 -0.35 -0.96
N GLY A 69 -9.53 -0.33 -0.23
CA GLY A 69 -10.03 0.91 0.35
C GLY A 69 -11.28 0.80 1.22
N PRO A 70 -11.67 1.91 1.86
CA PRO A 70 -11.13 3.26 1.67
C PRO A 70 -9.72 3.45 2.26
N ARG A 71 -8.90 4.28 1.59
CA ARG A 71 -7.55 4.71 2.01
C ARG A 71 -7.37 6.21 1.82
N SER A 72 -6.66 6.86 2.74
CA SER A 72 -6.27 8.26 2.60
C SER A 72 -4.92 8.38 1.92
N LEU A 73 -4.72 9.48 1.19
CA LEU A 73 -3.42 9.83 0.62
C LEU A 73 -2.39 10.06 1.75
N ILE A 74 -1.13 9.77 1.50
CA ILE A 74 -0.04 10.08 2.44
C ILE A 74 0.81 11.15 1.78
N GLU A 75 0.51 12.40 2.10
CA GLU A 75 1.18 13.57 1.52
C GLU A 75 2.61 13.75 2.03
N ASP A 76 2.87 13.38 3.29
CA ASP A 76 4.17 13.53 3.97
C ASP A 76 5.34 12.82 3.26
N MET A 77 5.03 11.80 2.44
CA MET A 77 6.02 10.95 1.75
C MET A 77 6.18 11.33 0.27
N LEU A 78 5.52 12.39 -0.20
CA LEU A 78 5.66 12.90 -1.56
C LEU A 78 6.80 13.93 -1.64
N PRO A 79 7.55 14.00 -2.76
CA PRO A 79 8.57 15.03 -2.94
C PRO A 79 7.99 16.45 -2.80
N VAL A 80 8.75 17.33 -2.16
CA VAL A 80 8.37 18.73 -1.91
C VAL A 80 8.08 19.43 -3.25
N GLY A 81 6.87 19.95 -3.40
CA GLY A 81 6.41 20.66 -4.62
C GLY A 81 5.43 19.89 -5.51
N MET A 82 5.19 18.59 -5.26
CA MET A 82 4.19 17.79 -6.02
C MET A 82 2.86 17.56 -5.29
N SER A 83 2.74 18.05 -4.05
CA SER A 83 1.45 18.10 -3.33
C SER A 83 0.42 19.02 -4.02
N GLN A 84 0.81 19.87 -4.97
CA GLN A 84 -0.12 20.74 -5.72
C GLN A 84 0.31 20.99 -7.18
N SER A 85 0.19 20.01 -8.07
CA SER A 85 0.01 20.24 -9.52
C SER A 85 -0.32 18.91 -10.19
N GLY A 86 -1.57 18.62 -10.54
CA GLY A 86 -1.96 18.82 -11.95
C GLY A 86 -3.25 18.11 -12.37
N ASN A 87 -4.21 17.90 -11.46
CA ASN A 87 -5.60 17.72 -11.83
C ASN A 87 -6.46 18.59 -10.92
N LYS A 88 -6.87 19.73 -11.46
CA LYS A 88 -7.87 20.62 -10.88
C LYS A 88 -9.16 19.81 -10.72
N VAL A 89 -9.42 19.31 -9.52
CA VAL A 89 -10.73 18.76 -9.15
C VAL A 89 -11.72 19.91 -9.32
N MET A 90 -12.48 19.88 -10.41
CA MET A 90 -13.50 20.88 -10.71
C MET A 90 -14.71 20.61 -9.82
N GLY A 91 -14.62 21.00 -8.56
CA GLY A 91 -15.78 21.26 -7.70
C GLY A 91 -16.34 22.66 -7.98
N PRO A 92 -17.63 22.92 -7.72
CA PRO A 92 -18.25 24.20 -8.05
C PRO A 92 -17.54 25.34 -7.33
N VAL A 93 -17.29 26.42 -8.06
CA VAL A 93 -16.72 27.68 -7.56
C VAL A 93 -17.62 28.21 -6.45
N LEU A 94 -17.24 27.96 -5.19
CA LEU A 94 -17.81 28.67 -4.06
C LEU A 94 -16.93 29.87 -3.75
N THR A 95 -17.57 31.00 -3.96
CA THR A 95 -17.11 32.36 -3.69
C THR A 95 -16.50 32.49 -2.30
N GLN A 96 -15.37 33.19 -2.28
CA GLN A 96 -14.72 33.85 -1.17
C GLN A 96 -15.67 34.20 0.00
N LYS A 97 -15.55 33.48 1.13
CA LYS A 97 -15.96 33.98 2.46
C LYS A 97 -15.19 33.30 3.60
N GLN A 98 -14.33 34.11 4.22
CA GLN A 98 -14.19 34.34 5.66
C GLN A 98 -13.78 33.17 6.59
N HIS A 99 -12.58 33.36 7.16
CA HIS A 99 -12.22 33.14 8.57
C HIS A 99 -13.06 32.13 9.37
N ARG A 100 -12.49 30.95 9.68
CA ARG A 100 -12.44 30.33 11.02
C ARG A 100 -11.83 28.91 11.02
N ALA A 101 -11.12 28.65 12.11
CA ALA A 101 -10.73 27.35 12.68
C ALA A 101 -9.63 26.52 11.97
N HIS A 102 -8.76 25.99 12.83
CA HIS A 102 -7.66 25.04 12.59
C HIS A 102 -8.22 23.68 12.09
N THR A 103 -8.83 23.67 10.90
CA THR A 103 -9.30 22.43 10.28
C THR A 103 -8.11 21.79 9.57
N GLN A 104 -7.59 20.71 10.14
CA GLN A 104 -6.70 19.77 9.43
C GLN A 104 -7.25 19.59 7.99
N PRO A 105 -6.44 19.70 6.93
CA PRO A 105 -6.92 19.40 5.59
C PRO A 105 -7.49 17.97 5.63
N SER A 106 -8.77 17.83 5.28
CA SER A 106 -9.40 16.51 5.21
C SER A 106 -8.65 15.72 4.15
N ASN A 107 -7.82 14.79 4.60
CA ASN A 107 -6.97 14.01 3.72
C ASN A 107 -7.88 13.24 2.75
N PRO A 108 -7.77 13.45 1.42
CA PRO A 108 -8.75 12.94 0.48
C PRO A 108 -8.88 11.41 0.58
N ALA A 109 -10.13 10.94 0.57
CA ALA A 109 -10.41 9.52 0.50
C ALA A 109 -10.12 9.00 -0.91
N GLY A 110 -9.74 7.73 -0.99
CA GLY A 110 -9.38 7.09 -2.24
C GLY A 110 -9.13 5.60 -2.05
N TYR A 111 -8.42 5.03 -3.01
CA TYR A 111 -8.15 3.61 -3.08
C TYR A 111 -6.69 3.36 -3.42
N PHE A 112 -6.13 2.26 -2.91
CA PHE A 112 -4.91 1.70 -3.47
C PHE A 112 -5.27 0.79 -4.64
N VAL A 113 -4.61 0.98 -5.78
CA VAL A 113 -4.81 0.16 -6.99
C VAL A 113 -3.81 -0.98 -6.97
N VAL A 114 -4.31 -2.21 -6.96
CA VAL A 114 -3.50 -3.41 -7.04
C VAL A 114 -3.71 -4.06 -8.39
N THR A 115 -2.62 -4.25 -9.12
CA THR A 115 -2.66 -4.76 -10.50
C THR A 115 -1.79 -6.00 -10.59
N PRO A 116 -2.29 -7.09 -11.21
CA PRO A 116 -1.46 -8.23 -11.55
C PRO A 116 -0.30 -7.81 -12.45
N PHE A 117 0.90 -8.26 -12.12
CA PHE A 117 2.12 -7.95 -12.84
C PHE A 117 2.77 -9.24 -13.32
N GLN A 118 2.74 -9.47 -14.62
CA GLN A 118 3.33 -10.63 -15.27
C GLN A 118 4.84 -10.49 -15.30
N LEU A 119 5.55 -11.44 -14.71
CA LEU A 119 7.00 -11.43 -14.57
C LEU A 119 7.69 -11.72 -15.92
N ALA A 120 8.63 -10.87 -16.33
CA ALA A 120 9.38 -11.05 -17.58
C ALA A 120 10.41 -12.19 -17.48
N ASP A 121 10.95 -12.45 -16.28
CA ASP A 121 11.89 -13.54 -16.00
C ASP A 121 11.20 -14.91 -15.90
N ARG A 122 9.89 -14.93 -15.60
CA ARG A 122 9.09 -16.14 -15.38
C ARG A 122 7.75 -16.05 -16.11
N PRO A 123 7.70 -16.33 -17.42
CA PRO A 123 6.47 -16.27 -18.21
C PRO A 123 5.37 -17.15 -17.62
N GLY A 124 4.17 -16.60 -17.49
CA GLY A 124 3.00 -17.29 -16.91
C GLY A 124 2.85 -17.09 -15.39
N GLU A 125 3.89 -16.64 -14.68
CA GLU A 125 3.76 -16.23 -13.29
C GLU A 125 3.44 -14.74 -13.20
N SER A 126 2.43 -14.41 -12.39
CA SER A 126 2.07 -13.03 -12.08
C SER A 126 2.15 -12.80 -10.57
N ILE A 127 2.45 -11.59 -10.16
CA ILE A 127 2.47 -11.16 -8.76
C ILE A 127 1.50 -9.99 -8.54
N LEU A 128 1.25 -9.64 -7.29
CA LEU A 128 0.42 -8.50 -6.92
C LEU A 128 1.30 -7.26 -6.70
N VAL A 129 1.06 -6.21 -7.48
CA VAL A 129 1.73 -4.92 -7.30
C VAL A 129 0.70 -3.86 -6.93
N ASN A 130 0.82 -3.33 -5.72
CA ASN A 130 0.13 -2.11 -5.33
C ASN A 130 0.83 -0.92 -5.99
N ARG A 131 0.19 -0.37 -7.01
CA ARG A 131 0.68 0.76 -7.80
C ARG A 131 0.58 2.09 -7.06
N GLY A 132 -0.19 2.14 -5.98
CA GLY A 132 -0.36 3.32 -5.16
C GLY A 132 -1.79 3.86 -5.14
N TRP A 133 -1.92 5.11 -4.69
CA TRP A 133 -3.20 5.74 -4.37
C TRP A 133 -3.84 6.47 -5.55
N VAL A 134 -5.16 6.37 -5.65
CA VAL A 134 -6.01 7.16 -6.56
C VAL A 134 -7.19 7.77 -5.80
N HIS A 135 -7.64 8.95 -6.26
CA HIS A 135 -8.86 9.59 -5.76
C HIS A 135 -10.11 8.73 -6.04
N LEU A 136 -11.20 8.93 -5.29
CA LEU A 136 -12.46 8.17 -5.44
C LEU A 136 -12.97 8.13 -6.89
N ASP A 137 -12.90 9.26 -7.60
CA ASP A 137 -13.39 9.41 -8.98
C ASP A 137 -12.45 8.80 -10.03
N LEU A 138 -11.20 8.50 -9.64
CA LEU A 138 -10.16 7.94 -10.51
C LEU A 138 -9.92 6.44 -10.27
N ARG A 139 -10.85 5.81 -9.55
CA ARG A 139 -10.84 4.37 -9.27
C ARG A 139 -10.91 3.55 -10.57
N ASP A 140 -11.83 3.94 -11.45
CA ASP A 140 -12.09 3.24 -12.72
C ASP A 140 -10.87 3.35 -13.66
N PRO A 141 -10.33 2.23 -14.17
CA PRO A 141 -9.19 2.27 -15.07
C PRO A 141 -9.44 3.07 -16.35
N ALA A 142 -10.69 3.19 -16.82
CA ALA A 142 -11.06 3.99 -17.97
C ALA A 142 -10.88 5.50 -17.74
N THR A 143 -11.02 5.98 -16.50
CA THR A 143 -10.85 7.41 -16.17
C THR A 143 -9.39 7.81 -15.96
N ARG A 144 -8.46 6.85 -15.94
CA ARG A 144 -7.01 7.06 -15.74
C ARG A 144 -6.15 6.47 -16.84
N THR A 145 -6.58 6.59 -18.10
CA THR A 145 -5.84 6.09 -19.27
C THR A 145 -4.36 6.54 -19.32
N PRO A 146 -3.99 7.79 -18.98
CA PRO A 146 -2.58 8.22 -18.96
C PRO A 146 -1.72 7.40 -17.99
N GLY A 147 -2.33 6.94 -16.90
CA GLY A 147 -1.68 6.10 -15.91
C GLY A 147 -1.52 4.64 -16.33
N GLN A 148 -2.17 4.16 -17.39
CA GLN A 148 -2.13 2.75 -17.79
C GLN A 148 -0.94 2.45 -18.69
N VAL A 149 0.21 2.17 -18.07
CA VAL A 149 1.43 1.87 -18.80
C VAL A 149 1.30 0.57 -19.58
N LYS A 150 1.71 0.58 -20.85
CA LYS A 150 1.72 -0.58 -21.74
C LYS A 150 3.15 -1.06 -21.96
N GLY A 151 3.31 -2.37 -22.12
CA GLY A 151 4.62 -3.00 -22.37
C GLY A 151 5.39 -3.36 -21.10
N ILE A 152 6.65 -3.74 -21.29
CA ILE A 152 7.55 -4.17 -20.22
C ILE A 152 8.08 -2.94 -19.48
N VAL A 153 7.91 -2.92 -18.17
CA VAL A 153 8.41 -1.88 -17.26
C VAL A 153 9.22 -2.50 -16.14
N GLU A 154 10.10 -1.71 -15.56
CA GLU A 154 10.79 -2.03 -14.31
C GLU A 154 10.15 -1.25 -13.18
N ILE A 155 9.89 -1.92 -12.05
CA ILE A 155 9.24 -1.36 -10.87
C ILE A 155 10.12 -1.66 -9.68
N SER A 156 10.34 -0.65 -8.84
CA SER A 156 10.95 -0.81 -7.53
C SER A 156 9.89 -0.66 -6.45
N GLY A 157 9.92 -1.53 -5.44
CA GLY A 157 8.91 -1.55 -4.39
C GLY A 157 9.37 -2.30 -3.15
N TYR A 158 8.51 -2.31 -2.13
CA TYR A 158 8.76 -3.00 -0.86
C TYR A 158 7.88 -4.23 -0.73
N VAL A 159 8.46 -5.34 -0.29
CA VAL A 159 7.70 -6.54 0.08
C VAL A 159 6.84 -6.25 1.30
N ARG A 160 5.59 -6.70 1.23
CA ARG A 160 4.58 -6.43 2.24
C ARG A 160 3.83 -7.71 2.60
N TYR A 161 3.71 -7.97 3.89
CA TYR A 161 3.02 -9.15 4.39
C TYR A 161 1.50 -9.01 4.33
N PRO A 162 0.76 -10.13 4.24
CA PRO A 162 -0.69 -10.12 4.34
C PRO A 162 -1.16 -9.53 5.67
N GLU A 163 -2.22 -8.73 5.61
CA GLU A 163 -2.97 -8.31 6.78
C GLU A 163 -3.95 -9.41 7.17
N ALA A 164 -4.17 -9.57 8.48
CA ALA A 164 -5.26 -10.41 8.95
C ALA A 164 -6.60 -9.88 8.37
N PRO A 165 -7.47 -10.77 7.88
CA PRO A 165 -8.75 -10.35 7.35
C PRO A 165 -9.55 -9.65 8.45
N PRO A 166 -10.35 -8.63 8.11
CA PRO A 166 -11.21 -8.01 9.10
C PRO A 166 -12.20 -9.05 9.66
N PRO A 167 -12.61 -8.92 10.94
CA PRO A 167 -13.54 -9.87 11.57
C PRO A 167 -14.90 -9.96 10.85
N TYR A 168 -15.25 -8.93 10.07
CA TYR A 168 -16.41 -8.89 9.18
C TYR A 168 -15.97 -8.32 7.82
N GLY A 169 -16.46 -8.88 6.70
CA GLY A 169 -16.13 -8.39 5.35
C GLY A 169 -14.93 -9.07 4.67
N SER A 170 -14.75 -10.38 4.90
CA SER A 170 -13.71 -11.20 4.26
C SER A 170 -13.90 -11.38 2.75
N PHE A 171 -15.11 -11.10 2.23
CA PHE A 171 -15.38 -11.19 0.81
C PHE A 171 -15.14 -9.85 0.11
N PRO A 172 -14.46 -9.83 -1.04
CA PRO A 172 -14.32 -8.62 -1.81
C PRO A 172 -15.70 -8.12 -2.26
N LYS A 173 -15.87 -6.80 -2.23
CA LYS A 173 -17.05 -6.16 -2.83
C LYS A 173 -16.84 -6.05 -4.33
N LEU A 174 -17.79 -6.55 -5.11
CA LEU A 174 -17.80 -6.38 -6.56
C LEU A 174 -18.19 -4.93 -6.91
N LEU A 175 -17.37 -4.26 -7.69
CA LEU A 175 -17.62 -2.90 -8.18
C LEU A 175 -17.78 -2.92 -9.71
N GLU A 176 -18.82 -2.26 -10.20
CA GLU A 176 -18.99 -2.07 -11.63
C GLU A 176 -17.97 -1.08 -12.19
N CYS A 177 -17.42 -1.44 -13.35
CA CYS A 177 -16.57 -0.59 -14.18
C CYS A 177 -17.41 0.02 -15.30
N SER A 178 -17.04 1.21 -15.74
CA SER A 178 -17.76 1.95 -16.79
C SER A 178 -17.62 1.25 -18.16
N ASP A 179 -16.43 0.74 -18.46
CA ASP A 179 -16.14 0.00 -19.70
C ASP A 179 -16.22 -1.53 -19.46
N LYS A 180 -17.42 -2.10 -19.64
CA LYS A 180 -17.71 -3.53 -19.41
C LYS A 180 -17.10 -4.45 -20.47
N GLU A 181 -16.64 -3.92 -21.61
CA GLU A 181 -16.01 -4.72 -22.67
C GLU A 181 -14.53 -4.94 -22.42
N LYS A 182 -13.82 -3.92 -21.90
CA LYS A 182 -12.38 -3.98 -21.68
C LYS A 182 -11.98 -4.36 -20.27
N GLN A 183 -12.90 -4.25 -19.31
CA GLN A 183 -12.59 -4.36 -17.89
C GLN A 183 -13.55 -5.32 -17.18
N LEU A 184 -13.00 -6.28 -16.45
CA LEU A 184 -13.79 -7.09 -15.53
C LEU A 184 -14.28 -6.23 -14.36
N PRO A 185 -15.39 -6.62 -13.70
CA PRO A 185 -15.81 -5.97 -12.46
C PRO A 185 -14.66 -5.92 -11.45
N GLN A 186 -14.37 -4.73 -10.94
CA GLN A 186 -13.24 -4.53 -10.05
C GLN A 186 -13.57 -5.06 -8.65
N LEU A 187 -12.65 -5.83 -8.07
CA LEU A 187 -12.80 -6.33 -6.71
C LEU A 187 -12.27 -5.29 -5.71
N GLN A 188 -13.08 -4.94 -4.72
CA GLN A 188 -12.67 -4.09 -3.61
C GLN A 188 -12.43 -4.91 -2.34
N TYR A 189 -11.22 -4.81 -1.80
CA TYR A 189 -10.83 -5.36 -0.51
C TYR A 189 -10.71 -4.24 0.55
N TYR A 190 -10.93 -4.59 1.81
CA TYR A 190 -10.81 -3.63 2.94
C TYR A 190 -9.39 -3.58 3.54
N GLY A 191 -8.55 -4.55 3.23
CA GLY A 191 -7.17 -4.70 3.71
C GLY A 191 -6.31 -5.50 2.74
N ARG A 192 -5.03 -5.69 3.07
CA ARG A 192 -4.08 -6.46 2.26
C ARG A 192 -4.29 -7.98 2.42
N GLN A 193 -5.41 -8.48 1.91
CA GLN A 193 -5.77 -9.91 1.91
C GLN A 193 -5.06 -10.64 0.76
N VAL A 194 -3.72 -10.70 0.81
CA VAL A 194 -2.85 -11.15 -0.30
C VAL A 194 -3.25 -12.51 -0.87
N ASN A 195 -3.60 -13.48 -0.02
CA ASN A 195 -3.95 -14.83 -0.48
C ASN A 195 -5.27 -14.87 -1.25
N ASP A 196 -6.30 -14.16 -0.78
CA ASP A 196 -7.59 -14.08 -1.47
C ASP A 196 -7.45 -13.30 -2.77
N MET A 197 -6.77 -12.16 -2.73
CA MET A 197 -6.42 -11.38 -3.91
C MET A 197 -5.68 -12.22 -4.95
N ALA A 198 -4.71 -13.02 -4.51
CA ALA A 198 -3.91 -13.86 -5.39
C ALA A 198 -4.73 -14.95 -6.05
N ARG A 199 -5.64 -15.59 -5.30
CA ARG A 199 -6.60 -16.56 -5.84
C ARG A 199 -7.55 -15.91 -6.85
N ASP A 200 -8.15 -14.79 -6.49
CA ASP A 200 -9.21 -14.17 -7.28
C ASP A 200 -8.65 -13.53 -8.58
N MET A 201 -7.39 -13.09 -8.56
CA MET A 201 -6.68 -12.54 -9.72
C MET A 201 -5.71 -13.53 -10.39
N ASP A 202 -5.71 -14.82 -10.02
CA ASP A 202 -4.80 -15.86 -10.56
C ASP A 202 -3.33 -15.38 -10.63
N THR A 203 -2.75 -15.13 -9.46
CA THR A 203 -1.37 -14.69 -9.26
C THR A 203 -0.72 -15.44 -8.10
N LEU A 204 0.59 -15.31 -7.94
CA LEU A 204 1.30 -15.73 -6.74
C LEU A 204 0.91 -14.81 -5.55
N PRO A 205 0.86 -15.34 -4.31
CA PRO A 205 0.61 -14.57 -3.09
C PRO A 205 1.83 -13.72 -2.67
N LEU A 206 2.39 -13.00 -3.63
CA LEU A 206 3.54 -12.11 -3.49
C LEU A 206 3.06 -10.69 -3.78
N PHE A 207 3.16 -9.84 -2.77
CA PHE A 207 2.62 -8.49 -2.77
C PHE A 207 3.73 -7.45 -2.58
N ILE A 208 3.80 -6.52 -3.53
CA ILE A 208 4.79 -5.44 -3.57
C ILE A 208 4.07 -4.10 -3.51
N ASP A 209 4.45 -3.22 -2.60
CA ASP A 209 4.09 -1.80 -2.66
C ASP A 209 5.09 -1.04 -3.55
N ALA A 210 4.63 -0.48 -4.67
CA ALA A 210 5.47 0.31 -5.55
C ALA A 210 5.97 1.60 -4.87
N THR A 211 7.24 1.92 -5.09
CA THR A 211 7.86 3.18 -4.67
C THR A 211 7.34 4.36 -5.49
N TYR A 212 7.62 5.58 -5.01
CA TYR A 212 7.22 6.80 -5.72
C TYR A 212 7.87 6.90 -7.11
N ASP A 213 9.12 6.47 -7.27
CA ASP A 213 9.85 6.53 -8.54
C ASP A 213 9.23 5.65 -9.64
N SER A 214 8.43 4.65 -9.24
CA SER A 214 7.67 3.79 -10.15
C SER A 214 6.25 4.30 -10.44
N SER A 215 5.90 5.49 -9.94
CA SER A 215 4.60 6.11 -10.20
C SER A 215 4.50 6.62 -11.62
N THR A 216 3.27 6.69 -12.15
CA THR A 216 3.02 7.13 -13.52
C THR A 216 2.21 8.41 -13.53
N THR A 217 2.55 9.35 -14.41
CA THR A 217 1.85 10.63 -14.52
C THR A 217 0.39 10.41 -14.89
N GLY A 218 -0.52 10.98 -14.10
CA GLY A 218 -1.97 10.76 -14.28
C GLY A 218 -2.46 9.37 -13.88
N GLY A 219 -1.62 8.55 -13.24
CA GLY A 219 -1.94 7.25 -12.69
C GLY A 219 -1.92 7.21 -11.16
N PRO A 220 -1.96 6.00 -10.57
CA PRO A 220 -1.82 5.80 -9.14
C PRO A 220 -0.50 6.37 -8.61
N ILE A 221 -0.58 7.03 -7.46
CA ILE A 221 0.56 7.66 -6.78
C ILE A 221 1.20 6.61 -5.87
N GLY A 222 2.39 6.11 -6.24
CA GLY A 222 3.19 5.17 -5.46
C GLY A 222 3.78 5.79 -4.19
N GLY A 223 4.59 5.02 -3.47
CA GLY A 223 5.25 5.48 -2.23
C GLY A 223 4.30 5.64 -1.04
N GLN A 224 3.14 4.99 -1.07
CA GLN A 224 2.10 5.07 -0.03
C GLN A 224 2.33 4.08 1.12
N THR A 225 3.51 3.47 1.17
CA THR A 225 3.93 2.61 2.28
C THR A 225 4.31 3.50 3.46
N ARG A 226 3.50 3.51 4.52
CA ARG A 226 3.91 4.11 5.80
C ARG A 226 4.97 3.23 6.45
N VAL A 227 6.23 3.56 6.25
CA VAL A 227 7.34 3.08 7.08
C VAL A 227 7.54 4.02 8.27
N ASN A 228 6.44 4.50 8.88
CA ASN A 228 6.56 5.32 10.07
C ASN A 228 6.44 4.41 11.29
N LEU A 229 7.59 3.88 11.70
CA LEU A 229 7.77 3.18 12.96
C LEU A 229 7.69 4.22 14.08
N ARG A 230 6.47 4.59 14.48
CA ARG A 230 6.26 5.56 15.55
C ARG A 230 6.95 5.05 16.81
N ASN A 231 8.05 5.70 17.15
CA ASN A 231 8.78 5.44 18.37
C ASN A 231 7.99 6.04 19.54
N GLU A 232 6.90 5.38 19.93
CA GLU A 232 6.14 5.62 21.16
C GLU A 232 7.03 5.24 22.35
N HIS A 233 8.11 5.98 22.56
CA HIS A 233 9.01 5.85 23.69
C HIS A 233 8.80 7.06 24.59
N MET A 234 7.79 6.94 25.48
CA MET A 234 7.72 7.46 26.86
C MET A 234 6.26 7.59 27.36
N SER A 235 5.26 7.54 26.49
CA SER A 235 3.84 7.80 26.84
C SER A 235 3.19 6.76 27.76
N TYR A 236 3.80 5.59 27.99
CA TYR A 236 3.24 4.56 28.89
C TYR A 236 3.92 4.43 30.26
N ILE A 237 4.90 5.29 30.57
CA ILE A 237 5.57 5.26 31.89
C ILE A 237 4.87 6.19 32.91
N ILE A 238 3.99 7.11 32.46
CA ILE A 238 3.42 8.17 33.32
C ILE A 238 1.98 7.88 33.81
N THR A 239 1.36 6.78 33.39
CA THR A 239 0.04 6.38 33.87
C THR A 239 0.07 5.07 34.64
N TRP A 240 0.76 5.08 35.77
CA TRP A 240 0.41 4.29 36.96
C TRP A 240 0.74 5.08 38.22
#